data_AF-A0AAW9V567-F1
#
_entry.id   AF-A0AAW9V567-F1
#
_cell.length_a   1.000
_cell.length_b   1.000
_cell.length_c   1.000
_cell.angle_alpha   90.00
_cell.angle_beta   90.00
_cell.angle_gamma   90.00
#
_symmetry.space_group_name_H-M   'P 1'
#
loop_
_entity.id
_entity.type
_entity.pdbx_description
1 polymer ?
#
loop_
_entity_poly.entity_id
_entity_poly.type
_entity_poly.pdbx_seq_one_letter_code
_entity_poly.pdbx_strand_id
1 'polypeptide(L)'
;MIKFIIRLLTLIGSITALIAAILLHSNTLYFTSLSLFIGFLGTLVKTKKEATIQNTATQKGGAFSRNTQNNHFSGANGDNKK
;
A
#
# COMPACT_ATOMS: atom_id res chain seq x y z
N MET A 1 -6.95 1.83 12.35
CA MET A 1 -7.25 0.87 13.43
C MET A 1 -7.82 -0.45 12.91
N ILE A 2 -8.93 -0.47 12.18
CA ILE A 2 -9.58 -1.72 11.72
C ILE A 2 -8.67 -2.71 10.98
N LYS A 3 -7.78 -2.24 10.10
CA LYS A 3 -6.83 -3.09 9.36
C LYS A 3 -5.86 -3.84 10.28
N PHE A 4 -5.46 -3.21 11.38
CA PHE A 4 -4.60 -3.84 12.38
C PHE A 4 -5.36 -4.91 13.16
N ILE A 5 -6.63 -4.64 13.49
CA ILE A 5 -7.51 -5.61 14.17
C ILE A 5 -7.72 -6.85 13.31
N ILE A 6 -7.98 -6.68 12.00
CA ILE A 6 -8.16 -7.81 11.07
C ILE A 6 -6.87 -8.66 10.97
N ARG A 7 -5.69 -8.01 10.91
CA ARG A 7 -4.39 -8.70 10.92
C ARG A 7 -4.17 -9.50 12.19
N LEU A 8 -4.46 -8.91 13.34
CA LEU A 8 -4.29 -9.57 14.63
C LEU A 8 -5.26 -10.75 14.78
N LEU A 9 -6.52 -10.57 14.40
CA LEU A 9 -7.55 -11.59 14.50
C LEU A 9 -7.27 -12.79 13.58
N THR A 10 -6.86 -12.53 12.33
CA THR A 10 -6.50 -13.60 11.37
C THR A 10 -5.28 -14.39 11.82
N LEU A 11 -4.28 -13.73 12.42
CA LEU A 11 -3.11 -14.40 12.98
C LEU A 11 -3.48 -15.28 14.19
N ILE A 12 -4.22 -14.73 15.15
CA ILE A 12 -4.67 -15.48 16.34
C ILE A 12 -5.53 -16.67 15.92
N GLY A 13 -6.48 -16.47 15.00
CA GLY A 13 -7.33 -17.54 14.48
C GLY A 13 -6.53 -18.66 13.80
N SER A 14 -5.48 -18.32 13.05
CA SER A 14 -4.59 -19.31 12.43
C SER A 14 -3.85 -20.15 13.47
N ILE A 15 -3.31 -19.53 14.53
CA ILE A 15 -2.62 -20.21 15.62
C ILE A 15 -3.59 -21.12 16.39
N THR A 16 -4.79 -20.62 16.69
CA THR A 16 -5.79 -21.39 17.45
C THR A 16 -6.27 -22.60 16.65
N ALA A 17 -6.48 -22.43 15.33
CA ALA A 17 -6.79 -23.53 14.42
C ALA A 17 -5.64 -24.55 14.32
N LEU A 18 -4.38 -24.12 14.36
CA LEU A 18 -3.23 -25.03 14.37
C LEU A 18 -3.17 -25.87 15.63
N ILE A 19 -3.35 -25.25 16.80
CA ILE A 19 -3.38 -25.94 18.08
C ILE A 19 -4.54 -26.94 18.10
N ALA A 20 -5.73 -26.55 17.64
CA ALA A 20 -6.86 -27.45 17.53
C ALA A 20 -6.59 -28.60 16.54
N ALA A 21 -5.92 -28.35 15.42
CA ALA A 21 -5.55 -29.39 14.46
C ALA A 21 -4.62 -30.45 15.07
N ILE A 22 -3.64 -30.02 15.88
CA ILE A 22 -2.72 -30.91 16.59
C ILE A 22 -3.47 -31.74 17.64
N LEU A 23 -4.34 -31.10 18.44
CA LEU A 23 -5.10 -31.77 19.50
C LEU A 23 -6.12 -32.78 18.96
N LEU A 24 -6.80 -32.44 17.86
CA LEU A 24 -7.87 -33.27 17.28
C LEU A 24 -7.39 -34.18 16.13
N HIS A 25 -6.10 -34.12 15.76
CA HIS A 25 -5.55 -34.82 14.59
C HIS A 25 -6.40 -34.67 13.32
N SER A 26 -6.96 -33.48 13.09
CA SER A 26 -7.88 -33.23 11.99
C SER A 26 -7.16 -32.58 10.80
N ASN A 27 -7.11 -33.30 9.68
CA ASN A 27 -6.59 -32.79 8.41
C ASN A 27 -7.31 -31.51 7.97
N THR A 28 -8.64 -31.44 8.17
CA THR A 28 -9.44 -30.25 7.84
C THR A 28 -8.96 -29.01 8.60
N LEU A 29 -8.64 -29.15 9.89
CA LEU A 29 -8.17 -28.02 10.70
C LEU A 29 -6.75 -27.58 10.33
N TYR A 30 -5.89 -28.49 9.86
CA TYR A 30 -4.59 -28.12 9.28
C TYR A 30 -4.78 -27.24 8.03
N PHE A 31 -5.68 -27.62 7.13
CA PHE A 31 -6.00 -26.80 5.95
C PHE A 31 -6.63 -25.46 6.34
N THR A 32 -7.51 -25.43 7.33
CA THR A 32 -8.10 -24.19 7.85
C THR A 32 -7.01 -23.27 8.42
N SER A 33 -6.10 -23.78 9.26
CA SER A 33 -5.00 -23.02 9.82
C SER A 33 -4.10 -22.43 8.73
N LEU A 34 -3.74 -23.24 7.71
CA LEU A 34 -2.95 -22.82 6.58
C LEU A 34 -3.65 -21.73 5.74
N SER A 35 -4.95 -21.89 5.49
CA SER A 35 -5.74 -20.90 4.74
C SER A 35 -5.78 -19.53 5.45
N LEU A 36 -5.96 -19.54 6.77
CA LEU A 36 -5.94 -18.33 7.60
C LEU A 36 -4.53 -17.69 7.63
N PHE A 37 -3.48 -18.50 7.64
CA PHE A 37 -2.10 -18.01 7.59
C PHE A 37 -1.78 -17.33 6.25
N ILE A 38 -2.21 -17.93 5.13
CA ILE A 38 -2.07 -17.34 3.80
C ILE A 38 -2.88 -16.05 3.69
N GLY A 39 -4.11 -16.04 4.24
CA GLY A 39 -4.92 -14.83 4.34
C GLY A 39 -4.21 -13.72 5.11
N PHE A 40 -3.60 -14.05 6.25
CA PHE A 40 -2.77 -13.11 7.02
C PHE A 40 -1.58 -12.59 6.21
N LEU A 41 -0.84 -13.46 5.51
CA LEU A 41 0.24 -13.04 4.59
C LEU A 41 -0.26 -12.07 3.52
N GLY A 42 -1.43 -12.35 2.93
CA GLY A 42 -2.08 -11.46 1.97
C GLY A 42 -2.37 -10.08 2.53
N THR A 43 -2.71 -9.98 3.83
CA THR A 43 -2.88 -8.67 4.47
C THR A 43 -1.58 -7.91 4.70
N LEU A 44 -0.42 -8.58 4.74
CA LEU A 44 0.90 -7.96 4.88
C LEU A 44 1.44 -7.42 3.55
N VAL A 45 1.03 -8.03 2.44
CA VAL A 45 1.38 -7.53 1.10
C VAL A 45 0.88 -6.10 1.00
N LYS A 46 1.83 -5.16 0.94
CA LYS A 46 1.52 -3.79 0.56
C LYS A 46 1.07 -3.87 -0.90
N THR A 47 -0.23 -3.86 -1.15
CA THR A 47 -0.74 -3.41 -2.44
C THR A 47 -0.08 -2.06 -2.67
N LYS A 48 0.84 -2.00 -3.63
CA LYS A 48 1.24 -0.70 -4.18
C LYS A 48 -0.10 -0.09 -4.55
N LYS A 49 -0.49 1.00 -3.86
CA LYS A 49 -1.58 1.82 -4.38
C LYS A 49 -1.20 2.01 -5.83
N GLU A 50 -2.06 1.58 -6.75
CA GLU A 50 -1.94 1.95 -8.14
C GLU A 50 -1.48 3.40 -8.15
N ALA A 51 -0.36 3.64 -8.81
CA ALA A 51 0.23 4.95 -8.87
C ALA A 51 -0.87 5.88 -9.36
N THR A 52 -1.57 6.56 -8.44
CA THR A 52 -2.29 7.77 -8.75
C THR A 52 -1.21 8.59 -9.41
N ILE A 53 -1.38 8.81 -10.69
CA ILE A 53 -0.48 9.51 -11.59
C ILE A 53 -0.43 10.96 -11.11
N GLN A 54 0.17 11.22 -9.96
CA GLN A 54 0.85 12.46 -9.68
C GLN A 54 2.25 12.21 -10.18
N ASN A 55 2.43 12.59 -11.44
CA ASN A 55 3.68 12.66 -12.12
C ASN A 55 4.52 13.78 -11.48
N THR A 56 4.88 13.64 -10.20
CA THR A 56 5.90 14.47 -9.58
C THR A 56 7.22 13.77 -9.83
N ALA A 57 7.69 13.91 -11.07
CA ALA A 57 9.07 13.57 -11.41
C ALA A 57 9.98 14.48 -10.59
N THR A 58 10.37 14.04 -9.39
CA THR A 58 11.52 14.60 -8.69
C THR A 58 12.76 14.14 -9.43
N GLN A 59 13.09 14.85 -10.51
CA GLN A 59 14.36 14.70 -11.18
C GLN A 59 15.44 15.06 -10.17
N LYS A 60 16.07 14.03 -9.60
CA LYS A 60 17.26 14.16 -8.75
C LYS A 60 18.44 14.47 -9.67
N GLY A 61 18.43 15.67 -10.25
CA GLY A 61 19.58 16.26 -10.93
C GLY A 61 20.61 16.63 -9.88
N GLY A 62 21.85 16.17 -10.10
CA GLY A 62 23.01 16.55 -9.28
C GLY A 62 23.23 18.07 -9.24
N ALA A 63 24.14 18.46 -8.37
CA ALA A 63 24.52 19.83 -8.03
C ALA A 63 24.42 20.87 -9.16
N PHE A 64 24.07 22.10 -8.76
CA PHE A 64 24.01 23.35 -9.53
C PHE A 64 22.70 23.66 -10.26
N SER A 65 21.72 24.18 -9.52
CA SER A 65 21.16 25.52 -9.77
C SER A 65 20.02 25.76 -8.79
N ARG A 66 20.27 26.60 -7.77
CA ARG A 66 19.19 27.26 -7.04
C ARG A 66 18.57 28.28 -8.00
N ASN A 67 17.68 27.84 -8.87
CA ASN A 67 16.77 28.75 -9.55
C ASN A 67 15.35 28.24 -9.32
N THR A 68 14.77 28.67 -8.20
CA THR A 68 13.32 28.62 -8.00
C THR A 68 12.71 29.57 -9.04
N GLN A 69 12.52 29.08 -10.26
CA GLN A 69 11.69 29.79 -11.24
C GLN A 69 10.24 29.63 -10.81
N ASN A 70 9.76 30.64 -10.08
CA ASN A 70 8.35 30.89 -9.89
C ASN A 70 7.77 31.28 -11.26
N ASN A 71 7.24 30.31 -12.00
CA ASN A 71 6.54 30.58 -13.26
C ASN A 71 5.19 31.24 -12.94
N HIS A 72 5.22 32.56 -12.79
CA HIS A 72 4.03 33.39 -12.81
C HIS A 72 3.58 33.54 -14.26
N PHE A 73 2.50 32.86 -14.65
CA PHE A 73 1.83 33.11 -15.92
C PHE A 73 1.05 34.43 -15.81
N SER A 74 1.76 35.56 -15.94
CA SER A 74 1.11 36.80 -16.31
C SER A 74 0.72 36.69 -17.78
N GLY A 75 -0.57 36.47 -18.04
CA GLY A 75 -1.14 36.56 -19.38
C GLY A 75 -0.79 37.91 -19.98
N ALA A 76 0.08 37.90 -20.99
CA ALA A 76 0.45 39.08 -21.73
C ALA A 76 -0.78 39.59 -22.47
N ASN A 77 -1.24 40.76 -22.03
CA ASN A 77 -2.15 41.64 -22.75
C ASN A 77 -1.57 41.88 -24.17
N GLY A 78 -2.22 41.31 -25.18
CA GLY A 78 -1.89 41.50 -26.59
C GLY A 78 -2.97 42.34 -27.26
N ASP A 79 -2.68 43.62 -27.44
CA ASP A 79 -3.47 44.58 -28.22
C ASP A 79 -3.84 44.03 -29.60
N ASN A 80 -5.11 43.73 -29.82
CA ASN A 80 -5.66 43.57 -31.17
C ASN A 80 -6.27 44.90 -31.63
N LYS A 81 -5.41 45.78 -32.18
CA LYS A 81 -5.86 46.82 -33.12
C LYS A 81 -5.95 46.21 -34.52
N LYS A 82 -7.16 46.07 -35.05
CA LYS A 82 -7.51 46.33 -36.46
C LYS A 82 -9.02 46.32 -36.62
#